data_AF-A0A916R0C8-F1
#
_entry.id   AF-A0A916R0C8-F1
#
_cell.length_a   1.000
_cell.length_b   1.000
_cell.length_c   1.000
_cell.angle_alpha   90.00
_cell.angle_beta   90.00
_cell.angle_gamma   90.00
#
_symmetry.space_group_name_H-M   'P 1'
#
loop_
_entity.id
_entity.type
_entity.pdbx_description
1 polymer ?
#
loop_
_entity_poly.entity_id
_entity_poly.type
_entity_poly.pdbx_seq_one_letter_code
_entity_poly.pdbx_strand_id
1 'polypeptide(L)'
;MVKSHGSLTGIEAKIEYHPAFEELGALYESWKRSAVNWMQTEKLSESSVEKRLMKKFNIQWAYADSIATEAAQCLNQLKTAKNNYITQLELQLSAKITATKKIITKLEKTLKLATKKVFHIYKLEINFVINC
;
A
#
# COMPACT_ATOMS: atom_id res chain seq x y z
N MET A 1 -15.34 40.94 45.33
CA MET A 1 -15.77 40.95 43.92
C MET A 1 -15.65 39.53 43.39
N VAL A 2 -16.77 38.84 43.19
CA VAL A 2 -16.82 37.48 42.66
C VAL A 2 -16.68 37.57 41.14
N LYS A 3 -15.60 37.01 40.57
CA LYS A 3 -15.44 36.91 39.12
C LYS A 3 -16.40 35.83 38.62
N SER A 4 -17.36 36.23 37.80
CA SER A 4 -18.21 35.31 37.02
C SER A 4 -17.32 34.51 36.07
N HIS A 5 -17.12 33.22 36.36
CA HIS A 5 -16.60 32.28 35.39
C HIS A 5 -17.75 31.94 34.45
N GLY A 6 -17.73 32.50 33.24
CA GLY A 6 -18.69 32.15 32.21
C GLY A 6 -18.72 30.63 32.03
N SER A 7 -19.91 30.05 32.14
CA SER A 7 -20.15 28.64 31.83
C SER A 7 -19.72 28.39 30.38
N LEU A 8 -18.70 27.57 30.17
CA LEU A 8 -18.29 27.13 28.83
C LEU A 8 -19.39 26.21 28.28
N THR A 9 -20.41 26.78 27.65
CA THR A 9 -21.47 26.05 26.94
C THR A 9 -21.18 26.02 25.46
N GLY A 10 -21.06 24.82 24.89
CA GLY A 10 -20.89 24.60 23.44
C GLY A 10 -19.71 23.68 23.10
N ILE A 11 -19.32 23.63 21.83
CA ILE A 11 -18.19 22.84 21.30
C ILE A 11 -16.82 23.19 21.93
N GLU A 12 -16.73 24.33 22.63
CA GLU A 12 -15.54 24.79 23.35
C GLU A 12 -15.52 24.34 24.83
N ALA A 13 -16.57 23.64 25.28
CA ALA A 13 -16.59 23.03 26.59
C ALA A 13 -15.46 22.00 26.68
N LYS A 14 -14.45 22.30 27.51
CA LYS A 14 -13.44 21.30 27.87
C LYS A 14 -14.13 20.19 28.62
N ILE A 15 -14.37 19.08 27.93
CA ILE A 15 -14.75 17.83 28.57
C ILE A 15 -13.50 17.36 29.31
N GLU A 16 -13.57 17.32 30.64
CA GLU A 16 -12.51 16.72 31.44
C GLU A 16 -12.35 15.26 31.01
N TYR A 17 -11.09 14.85 30.81
CA TYR A 17 -10.80 13.50 30.38
C TYR A 17 -11.38 12.50 31.39
N HIS A 18 -12.06 11.48 30.86
CA HIS A 18 -12.60 10.38 31.64
C HIS A 18 -12.16 9.05 31.00
N PRO A 19 -11.71 8.05 31.77
CA PRO A 19 -11.23 6.76 31.25
C PRO A 19 -12.21 6.05 30.30
N ALA A 20 -13.52 6.26 30.52
CA ALA A 20 -14.57 5.74 29.64
C ALA A 20 -14.40 6.17 28.16
N PHE A 21 -13.79 7.32 27.87
CA PHE A 21 -13.53 7.76 26.50
C PHE A 21 -12.46 6.92 25.81
N GLU A 22 -11.48 6.39 26.55
CA GLU A 22 -10.50 5.45 25.98
C GLU A 22 -11.13 4.11 25.65
N GLU A 23 -11.97 3.58 26.54
CA GLU A 23 -12.70 2.34 26.29
C GLU A 23 -13.64 2.48 25.08
N LEU A 24 -14.36 3.61 24.98
CA LEU A 24 -15.20 3.92 23.83
C LEU A 24 -14.38 4.06 22.53
N GLY A 25 -13.22 4.71 22.58
CA GLY A 25 -12.31 4.81 21.43
C GLY A 25 -11.77 3.45 20.98
N ALA A 26 -11.41 2.58 21.93
CA ALA A 26 -10.95 1.23 21.63
C ALA A 26 -12.05 0.37 20.98
N LEU A 27 -13.28 0.48 21.49
CA LEU A 27 -14.46 -0.17 20.91
C LEU A 27 -14.74 0.34 19.51
N TYR A 28 -14.71 1.66 19.31
CA TYR A 28 -14.91 2.31 18.02
C TYR A 28 -13.93 1.76 16.97
N GLU A 29 -12.63 1.74 17.29
CA GLU A 29 -11.60 1.22 16.40
C GLU A 29 -11.77 -0.29 16.12
N SER A 30 -12.19 -1.07 17.10
CA SER A 30 -12.50 -2.50 16.92
C SER A 30 -13.69 -2.72 15.98
N TRP A 31 -14.75 -1.94 16.14
CA TRP A 31 -15.94 -2.00 15.28
C TRP A 31 -15.62 -1.57 13.86
N LYS A 32 -14.81 -0.51 13.68
CA LYS A 32 -14.32 -0.08 12.36
C LYS A 32 -13.51 -1.18 11.67
N ARG A 33 -12.59 -1.85 12.37
CA ARG A 33 -11.86 -3.01 11.81
C ARG A 33 -12.80 -4.13 11.38
N SER A 34 -13.82 -4.43 12.20
CA SER A 34 -14.83 -5.43 11.87
C SER A 34 -15.63 -5.05 10.63
N ALA A 35 -16.03 -3.78 10.52
CA ALA A 35 -16.72 -3.22 9.37
C ALA A 35 -15.89 -3.34 8.08
N VAL A 36 -14.62 -2.94 8.13
CA VAL A 36 -13.68 -3.09 6.99
C VAL A 36 -13.58 -4.56 6.57
N ASN A 37 -13.43 -5.47 7.54
CA ASN A 37 -13.34 -6.91 7.25
C ASN A 37 -14.60 -7.42 6.56
N TRP A 38 -15.80 -7.08 7.04
CA TRP A 38 -17.04 -7.49 6.38
C TRP A 38 -17.18 -6.94 4.96
N MET A 39 -16.79 -5.69 4.72
CA MET A 39 -16.78 -5.13 3.36
C MET A 39 -15.78 -5.86 2.45
N GLN A 40 -14.64 -6.30 3.00
CA GLN A 40 -13.60 -7.00 2.23
C GLN A 40 -13.96 -8.44 1.90
N THR A 41 -14.37 -9.22 2.90
CA THR A 41 -14.57 -10.67 2.78
C THR A 41 -15.97 -11.02 2.30
N GLU A 42 -16.99 -10.35 2.84
CA GLU A 42 -18.40 -10.63 2.56
C GLU A 42 -19.01 -9.68 1.52
N LYS A 43 -18.24 -8.69 1.04
CA LYS A 43 -18.68 -7.72 0.02
C LYS A 43 -19.93 -6.92 0.41
N LEU A 44 -20.11 -6.67 1.71
CA LEU A 44 -21.23 -5.87 2.18
C LEU A 44 -21.13 -4.42 1.73
N SER A 45 -22.28 -3.84 1.38
CA SER A 45 -22.40 -2.39 1.18
C SER A 45 -22.38 -1.65 2.52
N GLU A 46 -22.09 -0.35 2.46
CA GLU A 46 -22.06 0.55 3.63
C GLU A 46 -23.35 0.47 4.46
N SER A 47 -24.52 0.59 3.82
CA SER A 47 -25.83 0.44 4.50
C SER A 47 -26.05 -0.94 5.14
N SER A 48 -25.49 -2.00 4.55
CA SER A 48 -25.59 -3.35 5.12
C SER A 48 -24.70 -3.50 6.36
N VAL A 49 -23.52 -2.87 6.35
CA VAL A 49 -22.61 -2.81 7.49
C VAL A 49 -23.21 -1.98 8.61
N GLU A 50 -23.78 -0.81 8.32
CA GLU A 50 -24.49 0.04 9.29
C GLU A 50 -25.55 -0.76 10.06
N LYS A 51 -26.49 -1.39 9.34
CA LYS A 51 -27.55 -2.22 9.94
C LYS A 51 -26.98 -3.37 10.78
N ARG A 52 -25.87 -3.97 10.33
CA ARG A 52 -25.19 -5.04 11.06
C ARG A 52 -24.52 -4.53 12.33
N LEU A 53 -23.88 -3.36 12.30
CA LEU A 53 -23.28 -2.73 13.46
C LEU A 53 -24.34 -2.43 14.52
N MET A 54 -25.46 -1.81 14.11
CA MET A 54 -26.60 -1.54 14.99
C MET A 54 -27.08 -2.83 15.67
N LYS A 55 -27.32 -3.89 14.88
CA LYS A 55 -27.83 -5.16 15.41
C LYS A 55 -26.82 -5.90 16.28
N LYS A 56 -25.55 -5.93 15.88
CA LYS A 56 -24.51 -6.76 16.52
C LYS A 56 -23.96 -6.14 17.79
N PHE A 57 -23.81 -4.82 17.82
CA PHE A 57 -23.20 -4.10 18.94
C PHE A 57 -24.18 -3.22 19.70
N ASN A 58 -25.46 -3.22 19.32
CA ASN A 58 -26.52 -2.43 19.95
C ASN A 58 -26.16 -0.93 20.02
N ILE A 59 -25.61 -0.39 18.94
CA ILE A 59 -25.22 1.02 18.84
C ILE A 59 -26.26 1.82 18.07
N GLN A 60 -26.35 3.11 18.38
CA GLN A 60 -27.25 4.06 17.71
C GLN A 60 -26.88 4.23 16.23
N TRP A 61 -27.89 4.53 15.42
CA TRP A 61 -27.74 4.68 13.96
C TRP A 61 -26.60 5.65 13.59
N ALA A 62 -26.52 6.84 14.22
CA ALA A 62 -25.49 7.83 13.90
C ALA A 62 -24.05 7.32 14.13
N TYR A 63 -23.84 6.50 15.15
CA TYR A 63 -22.53 5.87 15.39
C TYR A 63 -22.25 4.77 14.38
N ALA A 64 -23.25 3.95 14.07
CA ALA A 64 -23.12 2.88 13.08
C ALA A 64 -22.82 3.45 11.67
N ASP A 65 -23.51 4.53 11.30
CA ASP A 65 -23.32 5.24 10.03
C ASP A 65 -21.91 5.81 9.92
N SER A 66 -21.47 6.58 10.94
CA SER A 66 -20.10 7.10 11.01
C SER A 66 -19.04 6.00 10.86
N ILE A 67 -19.17 4.89 11.60
CA ILE A 67 -18.23 3.77 11.51
C ILE A 67 -18.26 3.13 10.12
N ALA A 68 -19.44 2.96 9.53
CA ALA A 68 -19.59 2.36 8.21
C ALA A 68 -18.94 3.24 7.13
N THR A 69 -19.17 4.55 7.16
CA THR A 69 -18.55 5.50 6.24
C THR A 69 -17.04 5.54 6.40
N GLU A 70 -16.53 5.61 7.64
CA GLU A 70 -15.07 5.55 7.88
C GLU A 70 -14.45 4.25 7.39
N ALA A 71 -15.13 3.11 7.61
CA ALA A 71 -14.68 1.81 7.11
C ALA A 71 -14.63 1.78 5.58
N ALA A 72 -15.64 2.35 4.90
CA ALA A 72 -15.66 2.45 3.44
C ALA A 72 -14.52 3.32 2.90
N GLN A 73 -14.27 4.46 3.54
CA GLN A 73 -13.14 5.34 3.20
C GLN A 73 -11.79 4.64 3.39
N CYS A 74 -11.60 3.97 4.54
CA CYS A 74 -10.41 3.18 4.83
C CYS A 74 -10.20 2.10 3.76
N LEU A 75 -11.25 1.36 3.40
CA LEU A 75 -11.18 0.33 2.37
C LEU A 75 -10.77 0.91 1.01
N ASN A 76 -11.30 2.07 0.64
CA ASN A 76 -10.93 2.75 -0.61
C ASN A 76 -9.46 3.19 -0.60
N GLN A 77 -8.97 3.74 0.51
CA GLN A 77 -7.55 4.08 0.67
C GLN A 77 -6.65 2.84 0.56
N LEU A 78 -7.04 1.72 1.18
CA LEU A 78 -6.30 0.46 1.08
C LEU A 78 -6.26 -0.08 -0.36
N LYS A 79 -7.36 0.02 -1.11
CA LYS A 79 -7.40 -0.35 -2.54
C LYS A 79 -6.47 0.54 -3.37
N THR A 80 -6.51 1.85 -3.15
CA THR A 80 -5.62 2.80 -3.84
C THR A 80 -4.16 2.53 -3.51
N ALA A 81 -3.82 2.34 -2.23
CA ALA A 81 -2.47 2.04 -1.79
C ALA A 81 -1.94 0.73 -2.43
N LYS A 82 -2.77 -0.31 -2.47
CA LYS A 82 -2.44 -1.57 -3.15
C LYS A 82 -2.13 -1.33 -4.63
N ASN A 83 -2.98 -0.60 -5.35
CA ASN A 83 -2.78 -0.33 -6.76
C ASN A 83 -1.50 0.48 -7.01
N ASN A 84 -1.26 1.52 -6.21
CA ASN A 84 -0.03 2.32 -6.29
C ASN A 84 1.23 1.46 -6.10
N TYR A 85 1.18 0.53 -5.14
CA TYR A 85 2.29 -0.38 -4.88
C TYR A 85 2.53 -1.36 -6.04
N ILE A 86 1.46 -1.91 -6.62
CA ILE A 86 1.56 -2.76 -7.83
C ILE A 86 2.22 -1.98 -8.97
N THR A 87 1.76 -0.77 -9.26
CA THR A 87 2.35 0.09 -10.30
C THR A 87 3.83 0.38 -10.03
N GLN A 88 4.20 0.64 -8.78
CA GLN A 88 5.60 0.85 -8.42
C GLN A 88 6.45 -0.40 -8.70
N LEU A 89 5.96 -1.59 -8.37
CA LEU A 89 6.63 -2.86 -8.66
C LEU A 89 6.79 -3.10 -10.17
N GLU A 90 5.76 -2.81 -10.97
CA GLU A 90 5.79 -2.94 -12.43
C GLU A 90 6.83 -2.01 -13.06
N LEU A 91 6.92 -0.77 -12.58
CA LEU A 91 7.94 0.19 -13.02
C LEU A 91 9.36 -0.29 -12.66
N GLN A 92 9.56 -0.79 -11.44
CA GLN A 92 10.86 -1.34 -11.03
C GLN A 92 11.24 -2.56 -11.86
N LEU A 93 10.29 -3.45 -12.14
CA LEU A 93 10.52 -4.65 -12.94
C LEU A 93 10.90 -4.30 -14.37
N SER A 94 10.15 -3.40 -15.02
CA SER A 94 10.45 -2.96 -16.38
C SER A 94 11.79 -2.25 -16.51
N ALA A 95 12.17 -1.43 -15.51
CA ALA A 95 13.48 -0.80 -15.44
C ALA A 95 14.60 -1.84 -15.32
N LYS A 96 14.45 -2.84 -14.44
CA LYS A 96 15.41 -3.94 -14.28
C LYS A 96 15.56 -4.77 -15.55
N ILE A 97 14.46 -5.14 -16.19
CA ILE A 97 14.48 -5.89 -17.47
C ILE A 97 15.25 -5.09 -18.52
N THR A 98 15.01 -3.78 -18.62
CA THR A 98 15.69 -2.91 -19.57
C THR A 98 17.20 -2.83 -19.28
N ALA A 99 17.58 -2.70 -18.02
CA ALA A 99 18.99 -2.70 -17.61
C ALA A 99 19.67 -4.05 -17.94
N THR A 100 19.02 -5.16 -17.64
CA THR A 100 19.52 -6.51 -17.94
C THR A 100 19.69 -6.71 -19.45
N LYS A 101 18.72 -6.28 -20.27
CA LYS A 101 18.84 -6.31 -21.75
C LYS A 101 20.08 -5.56 -22.23
N LYS A 102 20.32 -4.34 -21.70
CA LYS A 102 21.53 -3.55 -22.04
C LYS A 102 22.82 -4.29 -21.68
N ILE A 103 22.86 -4.95 -20.52
CA ILE A 103 24.02 -5.75 -20.08
C ILE A 103 24.24 -6.95 -21.02
N ILE A 104 23.18 -7.70 -21.33
CA ILE A 104 23.24 -8.84 -22.25
C ILE A 104 23.78 -8.40 -23.61
N THR A 105 23.24 -7.33 -24.20
CA THR A 105 23.73 -6.80 -25.49
C THR A 105 25.20 -6.38 -25.42
N LYS A 106 25.66 -5.84 -24.29
CA LYS A 106 27.09 -5.52 -24.09
C LYS A 106 27.94 -6.78 -24.05
N LEU A 107 27.52 -7.80 -23.30
CA LEU A 107 28.21 -9.09 -23.20
C LEU A 107 28.28 -9.81 -24.55
N GLU A 108 27.18 -9.82 -25.32
CA GLU A 108 27.13 -10.39 -26.68
C GLU A 108 28.13 -9.70 -27.62
N LYS A 109 28.22 -8.36 -27.57
CA LYS A 109 29.21 -7.60 -28.34
C LYS A 109 30.64 -7.94 -27.92
N THR A 110 30.91 -8.02 -26.61
CA THR A 110 32.23 -8.38 -26.08
C THR A 110 32.62 -9.80 -26.48
N LEU A 111 31.70 -10.76 -26.39
CA LEU A 111 31.92 -12.15 -26.81
C LEU A 111 32.26 -12.22 -28.30
N LYS A 112 31.51 -11.53 -29.16
CA LYS A 112 31.75 -11.49 -30.61
C LYS A 112 33.13 -10.89 -30.96
N LEU A 113 33.58 -9.88 -30.22
CA LEU A 113 34.92 -9.30 -30.40
C LEU A 113 36.02 -10.26 -29.94
N ALA A 114 35.82 -10.93 -28.80
CA ALA A 114 36.77 -11.90 -28.28
C ALA A 114 36.95 -13.09 -29.23
N THR A 115 35.85 -13.67 -29.73
CA THR A 115 35.92 -14.77 -30.71
C THR A 115 36.59 -14.35 -32.01
N LYS A 116 36.33 -13.13 -32.51
CA LYS A 116 37.03 -12.60 -33.69
C LYS A 116 38.54 -12.47 -33.46
N LYS A 117 38.98 -12.00 -32.30
CA LYS A 117 40.41 -11.90 -31.95
C LYS A 117 41.07 -13.27 -31.89
N VAL A 118 40.45 -14.22 -31.19
CA VAL A 118 40.94 -15.60 -31.05
C VAL A 118 41.09 -16.26 -32.42
N PHE A 119 40.09 -16.12 -33.29
CA PHE A 119 40.16 -16.64 -34.66
C PHE A 119 41.28 -16.00 -35.49
N HIS A 120 41.58 -14.72 -35.25
CA HIS A 120 42.67 -14.02 -35.94
C HIS A 120 44.05 -14.51 -35.48
N ILE A 121 44.22 -14.80 -34.19
CA ILE A 121 45.45 -15.36 -33.62
C ILE A 121 45.73 -16.74 -34.23
N TYR A 122 44.76 -17.64 -34.23
CA TYR A 122 44.94 -18.97 -34.84
C TYR A 122 45.27 -18.91 -36.33
N LYS A 123 44.68 -17.96 -37.07
CA LYS A 123 45.00 -17.78 -38.50
C LYS A 123 46.44 -17.30 -38.72
N LEU A 124 46.98 -16.46 -37.85
CA LEU A 124 48.37 -16.00 -37.92
C LEU A 124 49.35 -17.12 -37.54
N GLU A 125 49.04 -17.91 -36.52
CA GLU A 125 49.87 -19.07 -36.12
C GLU A 125 49.93 -20.13 -37.22
N ILE A 126 48.81 -20.47 -37.86
CA ILE A 126 48.78 -21.42 -38.98
C ILE A 126 49.59 -20.90 -40.18
N ASN A 127 49.46 -19.61 -40.53
CA ASN A 127 50.24 -19.04 -41.63
C ASN A 127 51.73 -18.93 -41.32
N PHE A 128 52.12 -18.77 -40.06
CA PHE A 128 53.52 -18.80 -39.64
C PHE A 128 54.11 -20.20 -39.78
N VAL A 129 53.39 -21.24 -39.36
CA VAL A 129 53.81 -22.65 -39.48
C VAL A 129 53.90 -23.11 -40.94
N ILE A 130 53.05 -22.59 -41.83
CA ILE A 130 53.06 -22.97 -43.26
C ILE A 130 54.19 -22.27 -44.05
N ASN A 131 54.65 -21.09 -43.60
CA ASN A 131 55.69 -20.31 -44.29
C ASN A 131 57.09 -20.44 -43.66
N CYS A 132 57.27 -21.33 -42.69
CA CYS A 132 58.57 -21.74 -42.15
C CYS A 132 58.93 -23.13 -42.70
#